data_AF-A0A1F4DUM0-F1
#
_entry.id   AF-A0A1F4DUM0-F1
#
_cell.length_a   1.000
_cell.length_b   1.000
_cell.length_c   1.000
_cell.angle_alpha   90.00
_cell.angle_beta   90.00
_cell.angle_gamma   90.00
#
_symmetry.space_group_name_H-M   'P 1'
#
loop_
_entity.id
_entity.type
_entity.pdbx_description
1 polymer ?
#
loop_
_entity_poly.entity_id
_entity_poly.type
_entity_poly.pdbx_seq_one_letter_code
_entity_poly.pdbx_strand_id
1 'polypeptide(L)'
;MGFVPFDPSTKRSEVLVRQDDRIARIVKGAPAAVAEVAGVPLEKIAPEVERLSAGGARVLAIASGEGAGFRIAGLVALTDPPRPDSAALIAAGLGLAALLFLLNSAVFWTAEHVLQLGAAETRTLVFVWLVFGVQAVIYVNRARGHFWTIAPGRFVALATLFDFILVTLLATQGWLMAAVPAHLVGAMLLLAAAFLIVADQIKVAASRWAAASSGPGTPLKPLAA
;
A
#
# COMPACT_ATOMS: atom_id res chain seq x y z
N MET A 1 -34.25 18.20 18.56
CA MET A 1 -32.83 18.10 18.14
C MET A 1 -32.83 17.34 16.83
N GLY A 2 -32.21 17.91 15.78
CA GLY A 2 -32.16 17.29 14.45
C GLY A 2 -30.71 17.11 14.03
N PHE A 3 -30.36 15.92 13.58
CA PHE A 3 -29.04 15.60 13.05
C PHE A 3 -29.20 15.08 11.62
N VAL A 4 -28.46 15.67 10.69
CA VAL A 4 -28.36 15.22 9.31
C VAL A 4 -26.98 14.57 9.17
N PRO A 5 -26.90 13.25 8.94
CA PRO A 5 -25.63 12.55 8.77
C PRO A 5 -24.90 13.06 7.52
N PHE A 6 -23.63 12.69 7.42
CA PHE A 6 -22.84 13.04 6.25
C PHE A 6 -23.44 12.40 4.99
N ASP A 7 -23.67 13.22 3.96
CA ASP A 7 -24.06 12.78 2.62
C ASP A 7 -22.92 13.07 1.63
N PRO A 8 -22.41 12.06 0.88
CA PRO A 8 -21.38 12.24 -0.13
C PRO A 8 -21.72 13.24 -1.24
N SER A 9 -23.01 13.39 -1.57
CA SER A 9 -23.49 14.33 -2.60
C SER A 9 -23.36 15.78 -2.14
N THR A 10 -23.74 16.06 -0.89
CA THR A 10 -23.67 17.41 -0.31
C THR A 10 -22.36 17.69 0.42
N LYS A 11 -21.52 16.66 0.63
CA LYS A 11 -20.18 16.71 1.28
C LYS A 11 -20.19 17.40 2.64
N ARG A 12 -21.28 17.28 3.40
CA ARG A 12 -21.47 17.94 4.71
C ARG A 12 -22.41 17.13 5.59
N SER A 13 -22.31 17.39 6.89
CA SER A 13 -23.22 16.92 7.94
C SER A 13 -23.68 18.12 8.76
N GLU A 14 -24.86 18.03 9.35
CA GLU A 14 -25.49 19.16 10.02
C GLU A 14 -26.13 18.76 11.34
N VAL A 15 -26.24 19.73 12.26
CA VAL A 15 -26.97 19.55 13.50
C VAL A 15 -27.67 20.85 13.91
N LEU A 16 -28.88 20.71 14.45
CA LEU A 16 -29.63 21.76 15.12
C LEU A 16 -29.49 21.59 16.63
N VAL A 17 -28.78 22.51 17.26
CA VAL A 17 -28.50 22.54 18.71
C VAL A 17 -29.37 23.62 19.35
N ARG A 18 -29.92 23.33 20.53
CA ARG A 18 -30.62 24.31 21.37
C ARG A 18 -29.71 24.74 22.51
N GLN A 19 -29.44 26.04 22.64
CA GLN A 19 -28.70 26.65 23.76
C GLN A 19 -29.49 27.86 24.25
N ASP A 20 -29.81 27.94 25.54
CA ASP A 20 -30.45 29.10 26.21
C ASP A 20 -31.61 29.71 25.40
N ASP A 21 -32.55 28.86 24.99
CA ASP A 21 -33.74 29.16 24.17
C ASP A 21 -33.49 29.59 22.71
N ARG A 22 -32.24 29.54 22.24
CA ARG A 22 -31.86 29.76 20.84
C ARG A 22 -31.61 28.45 20.11
N ILE A 23 -31.92 28.43 18.82
CA ILE A 23 -31.63 27.29 17.93
C ILE A 23 -30.50 27.69 16.99
N ALA A 24 -29.33 27.08 17.18
CA ALA A 24 -28.18 27.24 16.30
C ALA A 24 -28.08 26.04 15.34
N ARG A 25 -27.88 26.32 14.06
CA ARG A 25 -27.55 25.32 13.04
C ARG A 25 -26.04 25.30 12.83
N ILE A 26 -25.44 24.13 13.01
CA ILE A 26 -24.01 23.90 12.82
C ILE A 26 -23.83 22.95 11.65
N VAL A 27 -22.93 23.31 10.74
CA VAL A 27 -22.63 22.55 9.53
C VAL A 27 -21.13 22.30 9.51
N LYS A 28 -20.72 21.03 9.30
CA LYS A 28 -19.33 20.67 9.07
C LYS A 28 -19.20 19.87 7.78
N GLY A 29 -18.12 20.09 7.02
CA GLY A 29 -17.94 19.41 5.74
C GLY A 29 -16.77 19.94 4.93
N ALA A 30 -16.79 19.63 3.63
CA ALA A 30 -15.82 20.16 2.68
C ALA A 30 -15.88 21.70 2.64
N PRO A 31 -14.73 22.41 2.56
CA PRO A 31 -14.70 23.86 2.60
C PRO A 31 -15.63 24.56 1.61
N ALA A 32 -15.69 24.09 0.36
CA ALA A 32 -16.59 24.62 -0.66
C ALA A 32 -18.08 24.46 -0.30
N ALA A 33 -18.48 23.27 0.17
CA ALA A 33 -19.87 22.99 0.53
C ALA A 33 -20.34 23.80 1.75
N VAL A 34 -19.44 24.04 2.71
CA VAL A 34 -19.77 24.84 3.90
C VAL A 34 -19.77 26.34 3.57
N ALA A 35 -18.87 26.80 2.69
CA ALA A 35 -18.85 28.17 2.20
C ALA A 35 -20.13 28.55 1.45
N GLU A 36 -20.62 27.66 0.58
CA GLU A 36 -21.89 27.81 -0.14
C GLU A 36 -23.06 27.96 0.84
N VAL A 37 -23.15 27.09 1.84
CA VAL A 37 -24.22 27.10 2.84
C VAL A 37 -24.16 28.34 3.74
N ALA A 38 -22.95 28.83 3.99
CA ALA A 38 -22.74 30.04 4.76
C ALA A 38 -22.93 31.33 3.94
N GLY A 39 -23.15 31.23 2.62
CA GLY A 39 -23.19 32.40 1.73
C GLY A 39 -21.85 33.16 1.69
N VAL A 40 -20.75 32.50 2.03
CA VAL A 40 -19.40 33.09 2.05
C VAL A 40 -18.68 32.70 0.76
N PRO A 41 -18.15 33.66 -0.03
CA PRO A 41 -17.34 33.34 -1.18
C PRO A 41 -16.14 32.47 -0.79
N LEU A 42 -15.93 31.35 -1.50
CA LEU A 42 -14.87 30.39 -1.22
C LEU A 42 -13.47 31.05 -1.21
N GLU A 43 -13.26 32.07 -2.05
CA GLU A 43 -12.03 32.86 -2.12
C GLU A 43 -11.59 33.44 -0.78
N LYS A 44 -12.53 33.71 0.14
CA LYS A 44 -12.21 34.23 1.48
C LYS A 44 -11.55 33.20 2.39
N ILE A 45 -11.81 31.91 2.18
CA ILE A 45 -11.25 30.82 2.99
C ILE A 45 -10.23 29.97 2.24
N ALA A 46 -10.20 30.04 0.90
CA ALA A 46 -9.34 29.23 0.06
C ALA A 46 -7.83 29.36 0.38
N PRO A 47 -7.27 30.57 0.63
CA PRO A 47 -5.84 30.68 0.97
C PRO A 47 -5.47 29.94 2.26
N GLU A 48 -6.36 29.97 3.25
CA GLU A 48 -6.13 29.29 4.54
C GLU A 48 -6.33 27.78 4.41
N VAL A 49 -7.32 27.34 3.62
CA VAL A 49 -7.50 25.93 3.27
C VAL A 49 -6.26 25.40 2.55
N GLU A 50 -5.71 26.14 1.59
CA GLU A 50 -4.49 25.76 0.86
C GLU A 50 -3.29 25.69 1.82
N ARG A 51 -3.11 26.71 2.67
CA ARG A 51 -2.05 26.74 3.68
C ARG A 51 -2.11 25.53 4.61
N LEU A 52 -3.30 25.16 5.07
CA LEU A 52 -3.50 23.99 5.93
C LEU A 52 -3.34 22.67 5.15
N SER A 53 -3.72 22.64 3.87
CA SER A 53 -3.65 21.44 3.02
C SER A 53 -2.27 21.20 2.41
N ALA A 54 -1.38 22.20 2.38
CA ALA A 54 -0.04 22.11 1.81
C ALA A 54 0.80 20.97 2.41
N GLY A 55 0.57 20.64 3.69
CA GLY A 55 1.18 19.49 4.38
C GLY A 55 0.43 18.17 4.22
N GLY A 56 -0.55 18.08 3.31
CA GLY A 56 -1.39 16.90 3.09
C GLY A 56 -2.53 16.72 4.10
N ALA A 57 -2.80 17.72 4.95
CA ALA A 57 -3.89 17.64 5.92
C ALA A 57 -5.26 17.69 5.23
N ARG A 58 -6.21 16.91 5.72
CA ARG A 58 -7.60 16.96 5.30
C ARG A 58 -8.30 18.10 6.03
N VAL A 59 -8.66 19.15 5.29
CA VAL A 59 -9.31 20.33 5.88
C VAL A 59 -10.83 20.20 5.83
N LEU A 60 -11.47 20.40 6.98
CA LEU A 60 -12.92 20.56 7.12
C LEU A 60 -13.23 22.00 7.51
N ALA A 61 -14.29 22.56 6.94
CA ALA A 61 -14.84 23.83 7.40
C ALA A 61 -16.00 23.58 8.36
N ILE A 62 -16.17 24.51 9.30
CA ILE A 62 -17.31 24.54 10.22
C ILE A 62 -17.99 25.89 10.07
N ALA A 63 -19.30 25.87 9.89
CA ALA A 63 -20.15 27.06 9.94
C ALA A 63 -21.18 26.92 11.04
N SER A 64 -21.54 28.03 11.66
CA SER A 64 -22.66 28.10 12.60
C SER A 64 -23.51 29.33 12.34
N GLY A 65 -24.81 29.22 12.59
CA GLY A 65 -25.74 30.31 12.39
C GLY A 65 -27.07 30.14 13.12
N GLU A 66 -27.74 31.25 13.37
CA GLU A 66 -29.12 31.31 13.88
C GLU A 66 -30.02 31.87 12.76
N GLY A 67 -31.15 31.21 12.47
CA GLY A 67 -32.05 31.63 11.38
C GLY A 67 -31.33 31.69 10.02
N ALA A 68 -31.30 32.88 9.38
CA ALA A 68 -30.63 33.11 8.10
C ALA A 68 -29.17 33.57 8.21
N GLY A 69 -28.68 33.88 9.42
CA GLY A 69 -27.33 34.40 9.63
C GLY A 69 -26.32 33.29 9.86
N PHE A 70 -25.63 32.84 8.81
CA PHE A 70 -24.54 31.87 8.89
C PHE A 70 -23.17 32.54 8.81
N ARG A 71 -22.22 32.05 9.60
CA ARG A 71 -20.81 32.43 9.50
C ARG A 71 -19.91 31.21 9.52
N ILE A 72 -18.76 31.31 8.85
CA ILE A 72 -17.69 30.34 9.04
C ILE A 72 -17.14 30.51 10.47
N ALA A 73 -17.25 29.46 11.26
CA ALA A 73 -16.74 29.40 12.63
C ALA A 73 -15.24 29.07 12.65
N GLY A 74 -14.74 28.29 11.69
CA GLY A 74 -13.33 27.97 11.55
C GLY A 74 -13.04 26.82 10.60
N LEU A 75 -11.76 26.50 10.47
CA LEU A 75 -11.24 25.36 9.72
C LEU A 75 -10.55 24.38 10.67
N VAL A 76 -10.68 23.10 10.40
CA VAL A 76 -10.03 22.02 11.14
C VAL A 76 -9.16 21.22 10.17
N ALA A 77 -7.86 21.16 10.42
CA ALA A 77 -6.91 20.36 9.65
C ALA A 77 -6.68 19.02 10.35
N LEU A 78 -6.97 17.92 9.65
CA LEU A 78 -6.78 16.55 10.13
C LEU A 78 -5.58 15.94 9.41
N THR A 79 -4.51 15.68 10.15
CA THR A 79 -3.28 15.08 9.61
C THR A 79 -3.17 13.63 10.05
N ASP A 80 -2.83 12.74 9.12
CA ASP A 80 -2.45 11.35 9.41
C ASP A 80 -0.94 11.22 9.08
N PRO A 81 -0.05 11.46 10.06
CA PRO A 81 1.38 11.48 9.79
C PRO A 81 1.85 10.09 9.33
N PRO A 82 2.69 10.02 8.27
CA PRO A 82 3.25 8.76 7.83
C PRO A 82 4.04 8.12 8.98
N ARG A 83 3.99 6.78 9.09
CA ARG A 83 4.80 6.08 10.10
C ARG A 83 6.29 6.37 9.87
N PRO A 84 7.10 6.46 10.92
CA PRO A 84 8.52 6.80 10.81
C PRO A 84 9.31 5.80 9.94
N ASP A 85 8.89 4.54 9.88
CA ASP A 85 9.49 3.49 9.08
C ASP A 85 9.01 3.46 7.61
N SER A 86 8.01 4.27 7.24
CA SER A 86 7.38 4.22 5.91
C SER A 86 8.36 4.45 4.77
N ALA A 87 9.21 5.48 4.88
CA ALA A 87 10.17 5.83 3.82
C ALA A 87 11.16 4.69 3.56
N ALA A 88 11.64 4.05 4.64
CA ALA A 88 12.56 2.93 4.55
C ALA A 88 11.90 1.68 3.95
N LEU A 89 10.65 1.39 4.33
CA LEU A 89 9.89 0.28 3.76
C LEU A 89 9.59 0.49 2.27
N ILE A 90 9.27 1.72 1.86
CA ILE A 90 9.06 2.06 0.43
C ILE A 90 10.36 1.87 -0.35
N ALA A 91 11.50 2.36 0.17
CA ALA A 91 12.80 2.19 -0.47
C ALA A 91 13.18 0.70 -0.59
N ALA A 92 12.95 -0.11 0.44
CA ALA A 92 13.17 -1.55 0.41
C ALA A 92 12.30 -2.24 -0.63
N GLY A 93 11.01 -1.87 -0.70
CA GLY A 93 10.06 -2.39 -1.68
C GLY A 93 10.47 -2.06 -3.11
N LEU A 94 10.92 -0.82 -3.36
CA LEU A 94 11.46 -0.40 -4.66
C LEU A 94 12.74 -1.16 -5.01
N GLY A 95 13.64 -1.38 -4.05
CA GLY A 95 14.84 -2.19 -4.24
C GLY A 95 14.53 -3.64 -4.62
N LEU A 96 13.55 -4.26 -3.94
CA LEU A 96 13.09 -5.60 -4.27
C LEU A 96 12.41 -5.66 -5.65
N ALA A 97 11.60 -4.65 -5.98
CA ALA A 97 10.96 -4.55 -7.29
C ALA A 97 11.98 -4.40 -8.42
N ALA A 98 13.02 -3.57 -8.23
CA ALA A 98 14.12 -3.43 -9.17
C ALA A 98 14.89 -4.75 -9.35
N LEU A 99 15.19 -5.45 -8.25
CA LEU A 99 15.85 -6.76 -8.30
C LEU A 99 15.02 -7.78 -9.08
N LEU A 100 13.72 -7.87 -8.81
CA LEU A 100 12.79 -8.73 -9.54
C LEU A 100 12.74 -8.37 -11.03
N PHE A 101 12.65 -7.09 -11.37
CA PHE A 101 12.63 -6.64 -12.75
C PHE A 101 13.90 -7.03 -13.50
N LEU A 102 15.07 -6.82 -12.88
CA LEU A 102 16.36 -7.23 -13.43
C LEU A 102 16.43 -8.75 -13.61
N LEU A 103 15.96 -9.52 -12.63
CA LEU A 103 16.02 -10.98 -12.69
C LEU A 103 15.07 -11.56 -13.75
N ASN A 104 13.85 -11.02 -13.88
CA ASN A 104 12.94 -11.36 -14.98
C ASN A 104 13.57 -11.08 -16.35
N SER A 105 14.16 -9.89 -16.50
CA SER A 105 14.86 -9.50 -17.73
C SER A 105 16.05 -10.42 -18.02
N ALA A 106 16.83 -10.78 -17.00
CA ALA A 106 17.98 -11.68 -17.11
C ALA A 106 17.58 -13.12 -17.48
N VAL A 107 16.49 -13.64 -16.91
CA VAL A 107 15.97 -14.97 -17.27
C VAL A 107 15.52 -14.99 -18.73
N PHE A 108 14.75 -13.98 -19.16
CA PHE A 108 14.34 -13.85 -20.56
C PHE A 108 15.55 -13.74 -21.50
N TRP A 109 16.50 -12.85 -21.18
CA TRP A 109 17.70 -12.64 -21.99
C TRP A 109 18.56 -13.91 -22.08
N THR A 110 18.77 -14.60 -20.97
CA THR A 110 19.52 -15.87 -20.92
C THR A 110 18.84 -16.95 -21.76
N ALA A 111 17.52 -17.06 -21.66
CA ALA A 111 16.74 -18.04 -22.44
C ALA A 111 16.90 -17.83 -23.95
N GLU A 112 16.80 -16.59 -24.42
CA GLU A 112 16.85 -16.28 -25.86
C GLU A 112 18.28 -16.22 -26.42
N HIS A 113 19.23 -15.59 -25.71
CA HIS A 113 20.55 -15.28 -26.29
C HIS A 113 21.64 -16.28 -25.89
N VAL A 114 21.57 -16.84 -24.68
CA VAL A 114 22.61 -17.76 -24.16
C VAL A 114 22.23 -19.21 -24.44
N LEU A 115 20.99 -19.58 -24.10
CA LEU A 115 20.47 -20.93 -24.30
C LEU A 115 19.89 -21.15 -25.70
N GLN A 116 19.69 -20.06 -26.46
CA GLN A 116 19.16 -20.08 -27.83
C GLN A 116 17.86 -20.87 -27.97
N LEU A 117 17.00 -20.79 -26.95
CA LEU A 117 15.72 -21.49 -26.91
C LEU A 117 14.76 -20.93 -27.96
N GLY A 118 13.90 -21.81 -28.50
CA GLY A 118 12.85 -21.38 -29.41
C GLY A 118 11.85 -20.44 -28.70
N ALA A 119 11.16 -19.59 -29.45
CA ALA A 119 10.21 -18.64 -28.86
C ALA A 119 9.12 -19.29 -27.98
N ALA A 120 8.72 -20.52 -28.30
CA ALA A 120 7.76 -21.27 -27.49
C ALA A 120 8.36 -21.78 -26.17
N GLU A 121 9.60 -22.29 -26.22
CA GLU A 121 10.35 -22.76 -25.04
C GLU A 121 10.70 -21.60 -24.10
N THR A 122 11.11 -20.46 -24.65
CA THR A 122 11.37 -19.23 -23.88
C THR A 122 10.13 -18.77 -23.12
N ARG A 123 8.94 -18.80 -23.74
CA ARG A 123 7.67 -18.49 -23.04
C ARG A 123 7.40 -19.45 -21.90
N THR A 124 7.62 -20.75 -22.12
CA THR A 124 7.48 -21.76 -21.05
C THR A 124 8.44 -21.48 -19.90
N LEU A 125 9.72 -21.24 -20.19
CA LEU A 125 10.73 -21.02 -19.16
C LEU A 125 10.47 -19.74 -18.35
N VAL A 126 10.06 -18.66 -19.01
CA VAL A 126 9.65 -17.42 -18.35
C VAL A 126 8.40 -17.64 -17.51
N PHE A 127 7.42 -18.40 -17.99
CA PHE A 127 6.25 -18.77 -17.19
C PHE A 127 6.64 -19.54 -15.92
N VAL A 128 7.49 -20.57 -16.04
CA VAL A 128 8.01 -21.34 -14.90
C VAL A 128 8.71 -20.42 -13.89
N TRP A 129 9.57 -19.52 -14.38
CA TRP A 129 10.24 -18.53 -13.55
C TRP A 129 9.25 -17.60 -12.83
N LEU A 130 8.23 -17.09 -13.52
CA LEU A 130 7.22 -16.22 -12.92
C LEU A 130 6.48 -16.94 -11.80
N VAL A 131 6.12 -18.23 -11.98
CA VAL A 131 5.46 -19.00 -10.91
C VAL A 131 6.39 -19.18 -9.70
N PHE A 132 7.60 -19.69 -9.92
CA PHE A 132 8.52 -19.97 -8.80
C PHE A 132 9.00 -18.69 -8.10
N GLY A 133 9.30 -17.64 -8.86
CA GLY A 133 9.67 -16.33 -8.34
C GLY A 133 8.56 -15.68 -7.51
N VAL A 134 7.30 -15.80 -7.95
CA VAL A 134 6.15 -15.30 -7.18
C VAL A 134 6.01 -16.06 -5.85
N GLN A 135 6.19 -17.38 -5.83
CA GLN A 135 6.18 -18.14 -4.58
C GLN A 135 7.28 -17.64 -3.63
N ALA A 136 8.48 -17.35 -4.13
CA ALA A 136 9.54 -16.75 -3.29
C ALA A 136 9.13 -15.40 -2.68
N VAL A 137 8.52 -14.50 -3.46
CA VAL A 137 8.03 -13.20 -2.98
C VAL A 137 6.95 -13.36 -1.90
N ILE A 138 6.02 -14.31 -2.07
CA ILE A 138 4.99 -14.60 -1.07
C ILE A 138 5.63 -15.00 0.26
N TYR A 139 6.64 -15.88 0.24
CA TYR A 139 7.31 -16.34 1.45
C TYR A 139 8.13 -15.23 2.12
N VAL A 140 8.82 -14.39 1.34
CA VAL A 140 9.55 -13.22 1.86
C VAL A 140 8.61 -12.25 2.57
N ASN A 141 7.43 -11.98 2.01
CA ASN A 141 6.51 -10.99 2.56
C ASN A 141 5.59 -11.53 3.67
N ARG A 142 5.56 -12.85 3.87
CA ARG A 142 4.69 -13.50 4.86
C ARG A 142 5.09 -13.22 6.32
N ALA A 143 6.36 -12.94 6.58
CA ALA A 143 6.87 -12.67 7.92
C ALA A 143 7.61 -11.32 7.97
N ARG A 144 7.42 -10.59 9.07
CA ARG A 144 8.15 -9.32 9.34
C ARG A 144 9.64 -9.55 9.58
N GLY A 145 9.99 -10.65 10.25
CA GLY A 145 11.36 -11.13 10.39
C GLY A 145 11.79 -11.96 9.19
N HIS A 146 12.80 -12.81 9.37
CA HIS A 146 13.18 -13.76 8.34
C HIS A 146 12.02 -14.69 7.97
N PHE A 147 11.98 -15.17 6.73
CA PHE A 147 10.88 -16.03 6.26
C PHE A 147 10.77 -17.34 7.07
N TRP A 148 11.88 -17.83 7.62
CA TRP A 148 11.93 -19.03 8.48
C TRP A 148 11.50 -18.78 9.93
N THR A 149 11.21 -17.53 10.33
CA THR A 149 10.76 -17.26 11.70
C THR A 149 9.38 -17.88 11.98
N ILE A 150 8.52 -17.97 10.96
CA ILE A 150 7.18 -18.55 11.09
C ILE A 150 6.93 -19.52 9.95
N ALA A 151 6.87 -20.82 10.27
CA ALA A 151 6.60 -21.86 9.29
C ALA A 151 5.25 -21.67 8.56
N PRO A 152 5.14 -22.04 7.26
CA PRO A 152 3.88 -22.02 6.52
C PRO A 152 2.81 -22.88 7.21
N GLY A 153 1.57 -22.36 7.22
CA GLY A 153 0.42 -23.18 7.55
C GLY A 153 0.32 -24.34 6.56
N ARG A 154 -0.24 -25.48 7.00
CA ARG A 154 -0.26 -26.72 6.21
C ARG A 154 -0.90 -26.53 4.83
N PHE A 155 -1.97 -25.75 4.72
CA PHE A 155 -2.62 -25.45 3.45
C PHE A 155 -1.75 -24.64 2.49
N VAL A 156 -1.01 -23.64 3.00
CA VAL A 156 -0.08 -22.85 2.17
C VAL A 156 1.05 -23.74 1.67
N ALA A 157 1.63 -24.56 2.55
CA ALA A 157 2.72 -25.46 2.18
C ALA A 157 2.27 -26.49 1.13
N LEU A 158 1.09 -27.10 1.31
CA LEU A 158 0.51 -28.05 0.36
C LEU A 158 0.16 -27.39 -0.97
N ALA A 159 -0.38 -26.17 -0.96
CA ALA A 159 -0.69 -25.44 -2.19
C ALA A 159 0.59 -25.09 -2.97
N THR A 160 1.64 -24.59 -2.30
CA THR A 160 2.93 -24.32 -2.94
C THR A 160 3.57 -25.59 -3.50
N LEU A 161 3.53 -26.70 -2.76
CA LEU A 161 4.07 -27.98 -3.23
C LEU A 161 3.30 -28.50 -4.45
N PHE A 162 1.97 -28.45 -4.40
CA PHE A 162 1.11 -28.84 -5.51
C PHE A 162 1.38 -27.97 -6.74
N ASP A 163 1.46 -26.65 -6.58
CA ASP A 163 1.78 -25.70 -7.65
C ASP A 163 3.14 -26.01 -8.28
N PHE A 164 4.18 -26.26 -7.47
CA PHE A 164 5.51 -26.64 -7.97
C PHE A 164 5.51 -27.96 -8.74
N ILE A 165 4.81 -28.98 -8.24
CA ILE A 165 4.69 -30.27 -8.92
C ILE A 165 3.93 -30.08 -10.24
N LEU A 166 2.80 -29.40 -10.20
CA LEU A 166 1.95 -29.18 -11.36
C LEU A 166 2.71 -28.43 -12.46
N VAL A 167 3.34 -27.29 -12.13
CA VAL A 167 4.10 -26.50 -13.10
C VAL A 167 5.30 -27.26 -13.66
N THR A 168 6.01 -28.02 -12.82
CA THR A 168 7.12 -28.86 -13.28
C THR A 168 6.65 -29.92 -14.28
N LEU A 169 5.53 -30.60 -14.00
CA LEU A 169 4.97 -31.61 -14.90
C LEU A 169 4.49 -30.97 -16.22
N LEU A 170 3.76 -29.86 -16.15
CA LEU A 170 3.27 -29.18 -17.35
C LEU A 170 4.41 -28.69 -18.25
N ALA A 171 5.47 -28.12 -17.66
CA ALA A 171 6.61 -27.60 -18.39
C ALA A 171 7.51 -28.68 -18.98
N THR A 172 7.63 -29.85 -18.33
CA THR A 172 8.50 -30.94 -18.81
C THR A 172 7.80 -31.90 -19.77
N GLN A 173 6.50 -32.14 -19.58
CA GLN A 173 5.72 -33.06 -20.44
C GLN A 173 5.07 -32.36 -21.63
N GLY A 174 5.01 -31.03 -21.61
CA GLY A 174 4.53 -30.24 -22.74
C GLY A 174 3.02 -30.33 -23.01
N TRP A 175 2.21 -30.65 -22.00
CA TRP A 175 0.76 -30.83 -22.18
C TRP A 175 0.02 -29.57 -22.61
N LEU A 176 0.43 -28.40 -22.11
CA LEU A 176 -0.23 -27.11 -22.36
C LEU A 176 0.73 -26.03 -22.88
N MET A 177 2.03 -26.32 -22.85
CA MET A 177 3.11 -25.38 -23.17
C MET A 177 4.24 -26.16 -23.85
N ALA A 178 5.16 -25.49 -24.54
CA ALA A 178 6.28 -26.19 -25.17
C ALA A 178 7.15 -26.85 -24.10
N ALA A 179 7.51 -28.12 -24.32
CA ALA A 179 8.31 -28.88 -23.37
C ALA A 179 9.72 -28.28 -23.24
N VAL A 180 10.16 -28.07 -22.00
CA VAL A 180 11.49 -27.56 -21.69
C VAL A 180 12.25 -28.61 -20.88
N PRO A 181 13.57 -28.79 -21.10
CA PRO A 181 14.38 -29.73 -20.34
C PRO A 181 14.24 -29.57 -18.82
N ALA A 182 14.12 -30.69 -18.10
CA ALA A 182 13.90 -30.70 -16.65
C ALA A 182 15.03 -30.00 -15.86
N HIS A 183 16.27 -30.00 -16.37
CA HIS A 183 17.38 -29.30 -15.73
C HIS A 183 17.20 -27.78 -15.72
N LEU A 184 16.53 -27.20 -16.72
CA LEU A 184 16.23 -25.75 -16.76
C LEU A 184 15.13 -25.40 -15.76
N VAL A 185 14.10 -26.25 -15.62
CA VAL A 185 13.08 -26.10 -14.57
C VAL A 185 13.71 -26.17 -13.19
N GLY A 186 14.61 -27.15 -12.97
CA GLY A 186 15.41 -27.26 -11.76
C GLY A 186 16.29 -26.02 -11.50
N ALA A 187 16.92 -25.47 -12.55
CA ALA A 187 17.69 -24.23 -12.44
C ALA A 187 16.82 -23.04 -12.04
N MET A 188 15.59 -22.92 -12.55
CA MET A 188 14.65 -21.87 -12.13
C MET A 188 14.22 -22.03 -10.67
N LEU A 189 14.03 -23.27 -10.20
CA LEU A 189 13.69 -23.51 -8.80
C LEU A 189 14.85 -23.13 -7.87
N LEU A 190 16.09 -23.50 -8.24
CA LEU A 190 17.29 -23.09 -7.50
C LEU A 190 17.47 -21.57 -7.50
N LEU A 191 17.22 -20.92 -8.65
CA LEU A 191 17.27 -19.48 -8.77
C LEU A 191 16.22 -18.80 -7.89
N ALA A 192 15.00 -19.34 -7.83
CA ALA A 192 13.94 -18.83 -6.96
C ALA A 192 14.30 -18.99 -5.48
N ALA A 193 14.90 -20.12 -5.08
CA ALA A 193 15.40 -20.33 -3.72
C ALA A 193 16.54 -19.36 -3.36
N ALA A 194 17.48 -19.12 -4.28
CA ALA A 194 18.54 -18.14 -4.10
C ALA A 194 17.98 -16.71 -3.97
N PHE A 195 17.06 -16.34 -4.86
CA PHE A 195 16.35 -15.06 -4.79
C PHE A 195 15.61 -14.90 -3.47
N LEU A 196 14.91 -15.93 -3.00
CA LEU A 196 14.19 -15.93 -1.72
C LEU A 196 15.13 -15.55 -0.57
N ILE A 197 16.30 -16.19 -0.50
CA ILE A 197 17.30 -15.91 0.54
C ILE A 197 17.80 -14.45 0.43
N VAL A 198 18.20 -14.01 -0.77
CA VAL A 198 18.72 -12.65 -0.99
C VAL A 198 17.66 -11.59 -0.65
N ALA A 199 16.43 -11.76 -1.13
CA ALA A 199 15.32 -10.87 -0.88
C ALA A 199 14.96 -10.79 0.61
N ASP A 200 15.00 -11.93 1.32
CA ASP A 200 14.78 -11.96 2.77
C ASP A 200 15.87 -11.19 3.54
N GLN A 201 17.13 -11.30 3.14
CA GLN A 201 18.23 -10.52 3.73
C GLN A 201 18.04 -9.02 3.49
N ILE A 202 17.71 -8.61 2.25
CA ILE A 202 17.45 -7.21 1.91
C ILE A 202 16.32 -6.63 2.77
N LYS A 203 15.20 -7.36 2.86
CA LYS A 203 14.05 -6.97 3.68
C LYS A 203 14.42 -6.78 5.16
N VAL A 204 15.17 -7.72 5.74
CA VAL A 204 15.54 -7.65 7.16
C VAL A 204 16.57 -6.54 7.40
N ALA A 205 17.55 -6.36 6.50
CA ALA A 205 18.51 -5.27 6.58
C ALA A 205 17.81 -3.91 6.51
N ALA A 206 16.87 -3.73 5.58
CA ALA A 206 16.11 -2.50 5.46
C ALA A 206 15.23 -2.23 6.70
N SER A 207 14.60 -3.26 7.27
CA SER A 207 13.80 -3.13 8.49
C SER A 207 14.67 -2.69 9.68
N ARG A 208 15.90 -3.20 9.79
CA ARG A 208 16.86 -2.79 10.84
C ARG A 208 17.34 -1.35 10.63
N TRP A 209 17.62 -0.96 9.40
CA TRP A 209 18.01 0.41 9.06
C TRP A 209 16.87 1.41 9.33
N ALA A 210 15.62 1.03 9.05
CA ALA A 210 14.43 1.82 9.39
C ALA A 210 14.31 2.05 10.90
N ALA A 211 14.51 1.00 11.69
CA ALA A 211 14.48 1.09 13.15
C ALA A 211 15.61 1.97 13.71
N ALA A 212 16.79 1.97 13.09
CA ALA A 212 17.93 2.79 13.50
C ALA A 212 17.79 4.29 13.13
N SER A 213 17.10 4.60 12.03
CA SER A 213 16.85 5.97 11.56
C SER A 213 15.65 6.63 12.25
N SER A 214 14.75 5.83 12.82
CA SER A 214 13.68 6.29 13.70
C SER A 214 14.26 6.58 15.09
N GLY A 215 14.64 7.83 15.38
CA GLY A 215 15.05 8.24 16.74
C GLY A 215 13.99 7.87 17.80
N PRO A 216 14.34 7.82 19.10
CA PRO A 216 13.40 7.45 20.15
C PRO A 216 12.15 8.34 20.06
N GLY A 217 10.99 7.73 19.80
CA GLY A 217 9.73 8.44 19.64
C GLY A 217 9.51 9.33 20.86
N THR A 218 9.20 10.61 20.62
CA THR A 218 8.90 11.56 21.69
C THR A 218 7.72 11.00 22.48
N PRO A 219 7.88 10.67 23.78
CA PRO A 219 6.76 10.14 24.56
C PRO A 219 5.63 11.16 24.52
N LEU A 220 4.42 10.69 24.21
CA LEU A 220 3.22 11.51 24.23
C LEU A 220 3.13 12.15 25.62
N LYS A 221 3.27 13.48 25.66
CA LYS A 221 3.13 14.25 26.91
C LYS A 221 1.71 13.98 27.43
N PRO A 222 1.54 13.47 28.66
CA PRO A 222 0.22 13.23 29.20
C PRO A 222 -0.55 14.56 29.15
N LEU A 223 -1.78 14.52 28.61
CA LEU A 223 -2.69 15.65 28.68
C LEU A 223 -2.86 15.98 30.16
N ALA A 224 -2.49 17.21 30.53
CA ALA A 224 -2.71 17.72 31.87
C ALA A 224 -4.21 17.61 32.18
N ALA A 225 -4.51 16.89 33.26
CA ALA A 225 -5.86 16.74 33.81
C ALA A 225 -6.36 18.06 34.43
#